data_AF-A0A392Q8M4-F1
#
_entry.id   AF-A0A392Q8M4-F1
#
_cell.length_a   1.000
_cell.length_b   1.000
_cell.length_c   1.000
_cell.angle_alpha   90.00
_cell.angle_beta   90.00
_cell.angle_gamma   90.00
#
_symmetry.space_group_name_H-M   'P 1'
#
loop_
_entity.id
_entity.type
_entity.pdbx_description
1 polymer ?
#
loop_
_entity_poly.entity_id
_entity_poly.type
_entity_poly.pdbx_seq_one_letter_code
_entity_poly.pdbx_strand_id
1 'polypeptide(L)'
;MTKIDIVNSLIKKLLNKVKANTISHDDFTNQGCRFPSWVSPRVEKLLMITNAKQSYDVVVVVGGSGNFTNVMDAVNSAPDSSRNCYIIFVKKGIYTENVEINRANIVIVGEGMDATIITSSLSSAKNGLTTYKTATFGKDTQTPFLPLLKDSDS
;
A
#
# COMPACT_ATOMS: atom_id res chain seq x y z
N MET A 1 28.60 -45.71 24.05
CA MET A 1 27.89 -44.78 23.13
C MET A 1 27.08 -45.63 22.17
N THR A 2 25.76 -45.55 22.25
CA THR A 2 24.85 -46.43 21.50
C THR A 2 24.61 -45.86 20.09
N LYS A 3 24.22 -46.72 19.14
CA LYS A 3 23.85 -46.27 17.78
C LYS A 3 22.74 -45.20 17.80
N ILE A 4 21.86 -45.24 18.80
CA ILE A 4 20.80 -44.26 19.05
C ILE A 4 21.36 -42.87 19.40
N ASP A 5 22.43 -42.80 20.19
CA ASP A 5 23.04 -41.52 20.58
C ASP A 5 23.65 -40.79 19.38
N ILE A 6 24.20 -41.56 18.43
CA ILE A 6 24.75 -41.03 17.18
C ILE A 6 23.65 -40.44 16.30
N VAL A 7 22.53 -41.15 16.14
CA VAL A 7 21.37 -40.68 15.35
C VAL A 7 20.75 -39.43 15.97
N ASN A 8 20.57 -39.40 17.29
CA ASN A 8 20.04 -38.23 18.00
C ASN A 8 20.96 -37.00 17.87
N SER A 9 22.29 -37.21 17.87
CA SER A 9 23.27 -36.16 17.64
C SER A 9 23.19 -35.59 16.21
N LEU A 10 23.05 -36.47 15.22
CA LEU A 10 22.88 -36.07 13.81
C LEU A 10 21.57 -35.30 13.59
N ILE A 11 20.47 -35.73 14.21
CA ILE A 11 19.18 -35.03 14.16
C ILE A 11 19.29 -33.64 14.79
N LYS A 12 19.92 -33.51 15.97
CA LYS A 12 20.14 -32.20 16.61
C LYS A 12 21.00 -31.28 15.74
N LYS A 13 22.04 -31.82 15.10
CA LYS A 13 22.91 -31.07 14.18
C LYS A 13 22.16 -30.60 12.93
N LEU A 14 21.24 -31.43 12.41
CA LEU A 14 20.39 -31.08 11.28
C LEU A 14 19.38 -30.00 11.67
N LEU A 15 18.71 -30.14 12.82
CA LEU A 15 17.75 -29.17 13.34
C LEU A 15 18.40 -27.81 13.61
N ASN A 16 19.63 -27.78 14.13
CA ASN A 16 20.35 -26.53 14.36
C ASN A 16 20.77 -25.85 13.04
N LYS A 17 21.12 -26.61 12.01
CA LYS A 17 21.37 -26.07 10.65
C LYS A 17 20.11 -25.50 10.01
N VAL A 18 18.94 -26.10 10.26
CA VAL A 18 17.66 -25.58 9.78
C VAL A 18 17.28 -24.29 10.53
N LYS A 19 17.46 -24.24 11.87
CA LYS A 19 17.21 -23.03 12.68
C LYS A 19 18.16 -21.87 12.35
N ALA A 20 19.43 -22.14 12.07
CA ALA A 20 20.40 -21.12 11.65
C ALA A 20 20.16 -20.62 10.21
N ASN A 21 19.34 -21.34 9.43
CA ASN A 21 18.94 -20.97 8.07
C ASN A 21 17.49 -20.46 7.99
N THR A 22 16.82 -20.32 9.14
CA THR A 22 15.63 -19.46 9.22
C THR A 22 16.14 -18.03 9.15
N ILE A 23 16.02 -17.47 7.95
CA ILE A 23 16.29 -16.09 7.61
C ILE A 23 15.72 -15.21 8.72
N SER A 24 16.59 -14.52 9.45
CA SER A 24 16.19 -13.46 10.37
C SER A 24 15.34 -12.48 9.57
N HIS A 25 14.05 -12.47 9.85
CA HIS A 25 13.09 -11.61 9.17
C HIS A 25 13.04 -10.20 9.79
N ASP A 26 14.03 -9.85 10.60
CA ASP A 26 14.16 -8.58 11.29
C ASP A 26 15.06 -7.64 10.47
N ASP A 27 14.57 -7.17 9.32
CA ASP A 27 15.08 -5.92 8.70
C ASP A 27 14.17 -5.34 7.59
N PHE A 28 12.89 -5.71 7.55
CA PHE A 28 11.97 -5.27 6.49
C PHE A 28 11.28 -3.92 6.75
N THR A 29 11.67 -3.17 7.78
CA THR A 29 10.94 -1.97 8.24
C THR A 29 11.70 -0.64 8.09
N ASN A 30 12.93 -0.63 7.58
CA ASN A 30 13.73 0.61 7.54
C ASN A 30 13.81 1.34 6.18
N GLN A 31 13.10 0.89 5.13
CA GLN A 31 13.05 1.62 3.85
C GLN A 31 11.65 1.61 3.23
N GLY A 32 11.11 2.82 3.01
CA GLY A 32 9.77 3.09 2.53
C GLY A 32 9.38 2.36 1.25
N CYS A 33 8.23 1.70 1.36
CA CYS A 33 7.41 1.07 0.32
C CYS A 33 8.07 0.56 -0.91
N ARG A 34 8.19 -0.76 -1.03
CA ARG A 34 8.05 -1.33 -2.36
C ARG A 34 7.37 -2.73 -2.26
N PHE A 35 6.52 -3.22 -3.19
CA PHE A 35 7.00 -3.54 -4.53
C PHE A 35 5.98 -4.00 -5.65
N PRO A 36 5.81 -3.20 -6.74
CA PRO A 36 5.16 -3.54 -8.03
C PRO A 36 6.08 -4.10 -9.15
N SER A 37 5.52 -4.86 -10.11
CA SER A 37 6.08 -5.75 -11.17
C SER A 37 7.28 -5.34 -12.06
N TRP A 38 7.91 -4.19 -11.82
CA TRP A 38 9.36 -3.99 -11.99
C TRP A 38 10.16 -4.64 -10.84
N VAL A 39 9.51 -5.60 -10.16
CA VAL A 39 9.87 -6.24 -8.89
C VAL A 39 10.29 -7.66 -9.09
N SER A 40 11.37 -8.02 -8.40
CA SER A 40 12.06 -9.28 -8.68
C SER A 40 11.67 -10.43 -7.74
N PRO A 41 11.70 -11.68 -8.22
CA PRO A 41 10.86 -12.75 -7.67
C PRO A 41 11.32 -13.36 -6.34
N ARG A 42 12.53 -13.10 -5.86
CA ARG A 42 12.94 -13.52 -4.50
C ARG A 42 12.42 -12.54 -3.43
N VAL A 43 12.22 -11.28 -3.82
CA VAL A 43 11.83 -10.13 -2.98
C VAL A 43 10.33 -10.15 -2.71
N GLU A 44 9.60 -10.65 -3.69
CA GLU A 44 8.20 -11.04 -3.70
C GLU A 44 7.92 -12.30 -2.83
N LYS A 45 8.85 -13.25 -2.77
CA LYS A 45 8.64 -14.57 -2.15
C LYS A 45 8.52 -14.57 -0.61
N LEU A 46 8.82 -13.44 0.03
CA LEU A 46 8.70 -13.22 1.47
C LEU A 46 7.51 -12.33 1.86
N LEU A 47 6.88 -11.64 0.91
CA LEU A 47 5.52 -11.09 1.11
C LEU A 47 4.49 -12.22 1.34
N MET A 48 4.90 -13.48 1.10
CA MET A 48 4.11 -14.69 0.81
C MET A 48 4.13 -15.81 1.87
N ILE A 49 4.97 -15.81 2.91
CA ILE A 49 5.05 -16.98 3.82
C ILE A 49 4.03 -16.91 4.97
N THR A 50 3.53 -15.73 5.30
CA THR A 50 2.92 -15.53 6.60
C THR A 50 1.51 -14.97 6.46
N ASN A 51 0.55 -15.78 6.92
CA ASN A 51 -0.49 -15.30 7.82
C ASN A 51 0.12 -14.71 9.12
N ALA A 52 1.22 -13.96 9.04
CA ALA A 52 1.66 -13.06 10.08
C ALA A 52 1.05 -11.73 9.65
N LYS A 53 -0.26 -11.62 9.91
CA LYS A 53 -0.96 -10.36 10.05
C LYS A 53 -0.49 -9.31 9.04
N GLN A 54 -1.03 -9.40 7.81
CA GLN A 54 -0.93 -8.34 6.82
C GLN A 54 -1.31 -7.03 7.53
N SER A 55 -0.31 -6.25 7.95
CA SER A 55 -0.51 -5.17 8.91
C SER A 55 -0.91 -3.96 8.10
N TYR A 56 -2.22 -3.83 7.91
CA TYR A 56 -2.81 -2.60 7.43
C TYR A 56 -2.75 -1.59 8.56
N ASP A 57 -2.34 -0.36 8.24
CA ASP A 57 -2.38 0.72 9.21
C ASP A 57 -3.84 1.07 9.49
N VAL A 58 -4.67 1.07 8.44
CA VAL A 58 -6.11 1.37 8.53
C VAL A 58 -6.92 0.57 7.52
N VAL A 59 -8.17 0.30 7.90
CA VAL A 59 -9.15 -0.43 7.10
C VAL A 59 -10.35 0.45 6.78
N VAL A 60 -10.71 0.52 5.51
CA VAL A 60 -11.85 1.27 4.99
C VAL A 60 -12.97 0.31 4.63
N VAL A 61 -14.18 0.56 5.12
CA VAL A 61 -15.35 -0.28 4.86
C VAL A 61 -16.58 0.59 4.62
N VAL A 62 -17.19 0.42 3.46
CA VAL A 62 -18.45 1.11 3.14
C VAL A 62 -19.52 0.73 4.17
N GLY A 63 -20.23 1.72 4.72
CA GLY A 63 -21.27 1.47 5.74
C GLY A 63 -20.76 1.09 7.14
N GLY A 64 -19.43 1.08 7.38
CA GLY A 64 -18.84 1.06 8.73
C GLY A 64 -18.18 -0.26 9.14
N SER A 65 -18.00 -0.55 10.43
CA SER A 65 -17.18 -1.68 10.95
C SER A 65 -15.66 -1.63 10.68
N GLY A 66 -15.17 -0.68 9.87
CA GLY A 66 -13.75 -0.37 9.68
C GLY A 66 -13.27 0.83 10.51
N ASN A 67 -12.02 1.26 10.28
CA ASN A 67 -11.50 2.53 10.81
C ASN A 67 -12.17 3.72 10.13
N PHE A 68 -12.42 3.63 8.83
CA PHE A 68 -13.05 4.68 8.03
C PHE A 68 -14.13 4.11 7.12
N THR A 69 -15.07 4.96 6.73
CA THR A 69 -16.06 4.67 5.69
C THR A 69 -15.66 5.15 4.30
N ASN A 70 -14.79 6.16 4.25
CA ASN A 70 -14.33 6.81 3.01
C ASN A 70 -12.81 6.61 2.85
N VAL A 71 -12.36 6.51 1.61
CA VAL A 71 -10.94 6.34 1.26
C VAL A 71 -10.16 7.63 1.51
N MET A 72 -10.73 8.80 1.21
CA MET A 72 -10.06 10.09 1.41
C MET A 72 -9.76 10.36 2.89
N ASP A 73 -10.65 9.97 3.81
CA ASP A 73 -10.42 10.12 5.26
C ASP A 73 -9.24 9.27 5.73
N ALA A 74 -9.12 8.04 5.21
CA ALA A 74 -7.99 7.17 5.47
C ALA A 74 -6.68 7.73 4.89
N VAL A 75 -6.72 8.35 3.71
CA VAL A 75 -5.56 9.06 3.15
C VAL A 75 -5.18 10.22 4.08
N ASN A 76 -6.14 11.01 4.53
CA ASN A 76 -5.91 12.16 5.39
C ASN A 76 -5.37 11.79 6.78
N SER A 77 -5.64 10.60 7.29
CA SER A 77 -5.09 10.12 8.56
C SER A 77 -3.64 9.67 8.48
N ALA A 78 -3.05 9.60 7.27
CA ALA A 78 -1.65 9.22 7.12
C ALA A 78 -0.72 10.33 7.64
N PRO A 79 0.35 9.99 8.38
CA PRO A 79 1.30 10.98 8.87
C PRO A 79 2.03 11.70 7.72
N ASP A 80 2.24 13.00 7.90
CA ASP A 80 3.00 13.80 6.93
C ASP A 80 4.46 13.36 6.84
N SER A 81 5.00 13.34 5.62
CA SER A 81 6.44 13.12 5.36
C SER A 81 7.03 11.83 5.97
N SER A 82 6.20 10.81 6.19
CA SER A 82 6.65 9.51 6.70
C SER A 82 7.62 8.85 5.72
N ARG A 83 8.68 8.23 6.23
CA ARG A 83 9.55 7.33 5.45
C ARG A 83 8.97 5.92 5.32
N ASN A 84 7.95 5.58 6.10
CA ASN A 84 7.31 4.28 6.10
C ASN A 84 6.06 4.30 5.23
N CYS A 85 5.68 3.13 4.71
CA CYS A 85 4.36 2.98 4.10
C CYS A 85 3.26 3.28 5.08
N TYR A 86 2.24 3.95 4.57
CA TYR A 86 0.94 3.94 5.16
C TYR A 86 0.03 3.07 4.29
N ILE A 87 -0.29 1.88 4.77
CA ILE A 87 -1.02 0.85 4.06
C ILE A 87 -2.51 0.94 4.41
N ILE A 88 -3.30 1.40 3.44
CA ILE A 88 -4.74 1.51 3.51
C ILE A 88 -5.35 0.27 2.85
N PHE A 89 -6.07 -0.53 3.63
CA PHE A 89 -6.85 -1.64 3.10
C PHE A 89 -8.29 -1.23 2.86
N VAL A 90 -8.74 -1.36 1.62
CA VAL A 90 -10.09 -0.98 1.22
C VAL A 90 -10.88 -2.25 0.96
N LYS A 91 -11.90 -2.49 1.80
CA LYS A 91 -12.77 -3.65 1.63
C LYS A 91 -13.57 -3.58 0.35
N LYS A 92 -14.21 -4.70 0.01
CA LYS A 92 -15.19 -4.73 -1.08
C LYS A 92 -16.31 -3.72 -0.84
N GLY A 93 -16.71 -3.03 -1.90
CA GLY A 93 -17.71 -1.97 -1.84
C GLY A 93 -17.59 -0.99 -3.01
N ILE A 94 -18.61 -0.16 -3.14
CA ILE A 94 -18.63 0.97 -4.06
C ILE A 94 -18.45 2.24 -3.23
N TYR A 95 -17.36 2.96 -3.50
CA TYR A 95 -16.97 4.20 -2.85
C TYR A 95 -17.19 5.33 -3.84
N THR A 96 -18.23 6.15 -3.61
CA THR A 96 -18.56 7.28 -4.50
C THR A 96 -17.87 8.54 -3.99
N GLU A 97 -16.63 8.75 -4.40
CA GLU A 97 -15.77 9.84 -3.94
C GLU A 97 -14.67 10.18 -4.97
N ASN A 98 -14.09 11.37 -4.83
CA ASN A 98 -12.86 11.76 -5.54
C ASN A 98 -11.70 11.70 -4.54
N VAL A 99 -10.71 10.86 -4.83
CA VAL A 99 -9.55 10.64 -3.96
C VAL A 99 -8.33 11.36 -4.53
N GLU A 100 -7.80 12.30 -3.77
CA GLU A 100 -6.61 13.05 -4.11
C GLU A 100 -5.49 12.73 -3.11
N ILE A 101 -4.46 12.05 -3.57
CA ILE A 101 -3.31 11.68 -2.75
C ILE A 101 -2.32 12.85 -2.74
N ASN A 102 -2.35 13.62 -1.67
CA ASN A 102 -1.40 14.71 -1.41
C ASN A 102 -0.30 14.32 -0.39
N ARG A 103 -0.23 13.03 -0.02
CA ARG A 103 0.73 12.49 0.96
C ARG A 103 1.72 11.54 0.32
N ALA A 104 2.91 11.46 0.92
CA ALA A 104 3.95 10.54 0.49
C ALA A 104 3.70 9.12 1.05
N ASN A 105 4.25 8.11 0.35
CA ASN A 105 4.33 6.72 0.82
C ASN A 105 2.98 6.08 1.21
N ILE A 106 1.91 6.47 0.52
CA ILE A 106 0.61 5.79 0.63
C ILE A 106 0.62 4.54 -0.25
N VAL A 107 0.19 3.41 0.33
CA VAL A 107 -0.11 2.17 -0.38
C VAL A 107 -1.58 1.86 -0.17
N ILE A 108 -2.33 1.72 -1.25
CA ILE A 108 -3.73 1.33 -1.18
C ILE A 108 -3.88 -0.08 -1.74
N VAL A 109 -4.52 -0.95 -0.97
CA VAL A 109 -4.78 -2.34 -1.33
C VAL A 109 -6.28 -2.59 -1.27
N GLY A 110 -6.88 -2.91 -2.42
CA GLY A 110 -8.27 -3.36 -2.46
C GLY A 110 -8.41 -4.83 -2.07
N GLU A 111 -9.58 -5.22 -1.56
CA GLU A 111 -9.95 -6.62 -1.32
C GLU A 111 -10.03 -7.44 -2.62
N GLY A 112 -10.21 -6.76 -3.76
CA GLY A 112 -10.08 -7.33 -5.09
C GLY A 112 -10.37 -6.28 -6.17
N MET A 113 -9.81 -6.47 -7.37
CA MET A 113 -9.97 -5.55 -8.50
C MET A 113 -11.45 -5.30 -8.86
N ASP A 114 -12.27 -6.35 -8.86
CA ASP A 114 -13.70 -6.25 -9.19
C ASP A 114 -14.59 -6.04 -7.94
N ALA A 115 -14.00 -6.14 -6.75
CA ALA A 115 -14.71 -6.07 -5.48
C ALA A 115 -14.68 -4.67 -4.87
N THR A 116 -13.60 -3.93 -5.10
CA THR A 116 -13.37 -2.58 -4.56
C THR A 116 -13.40 -1.56 -5.69
N ILE A 117 -14.48 -0.79 -5.77
CA ILE A 117 -14.71 0.19 -6.84
C ILE A 117 -14.74 1.59 -6.24
N ILE A 118 -13.86 2.47 -6.69
CA ILE A 118 -13.89 3.91 -6.39
C ILE A 118 -14.40 4.62 -7.64
N THR A 119 -15.46 5.41 -7.51
CA THR A 119 -16.16 6.03 -8.64
C THR A 119 -16.50 7.48 -8.39
N SER A 120 -16.46 8.29 -9.45
CA SER A 120 -16.92 9.68 -9.47
C SER A 120 -17.45 10.03 -10.86
N SER A 121 -18.26 11.09 -10.93
CA SER A 121 -18.85 11.61 -12.17
C SER A 121 -18.43 13.04 -12.49
N LEU A 122 -17.28 13.50 -11.97
CA LEU A 122 -16.75 14.82 -12.30
C LEU A 122 -16.40 14.93 -13.78
N SER A 123 -16.74 16.06 -14.39
CA SER A 123 -16.40 16.38 -15.78
C SER A 123 -16.16 17.87 -15.96
N SER A 124 -15.31 18.23 -16.92
CA SER A 124 -14.97 19.64 -17.18
C SER A 124 -16.21 20.45 -17.56
N ALA A 125 -17.05 19.92 -18.44
CA ALA A 125 -18.25 20.60 -18.93
C ALA A 125 -19.32 20.81 -17.85
N LYS A 126 -19.56 19.81 -16.98
CA LYS A 126 -20.62 19.90 -15.94
C LYS A 126 -20.16 20.64 -14.69
N ASN A 127 -18.87 20.56 -14.37
CA ASN A 127 -18.34 21.04 -13.09
C ASN A 127 -17.44 22.28 -13.22
N GLY A 128 -17.16 22.77 -14.43
CA GLY A 128 -16.26 23.90 -14.65
C GLY A 128 -14.81 23.61 -14.21
N LEU A 129 -14.43 22.34 -14.16
CA LEU A 129 -13.11 21.89 -13.72
C LEU A 129 -12.17 21.74 -14.92
N THR A 130 -10.86 21.86 -14.67
CA THR A 130 -9.87 21.42 -15.67
C THR A 130 -9.91 19.90 -15.79
N THR A 131 -9.55 19.34 -16.94
CA THR A 131 -9.48 17.89 -17.14
C THR A 131 -8.63 17.20 -16.06
N TYR A 132 -7.54 17.83 -15.63
CA TYR A 132 -6.70 17.35 -14.52
C TYR A 132 -7.49 17.13 -13.22
N LYS A 133 -8.38 18.06 -12.87
CA LYS A 133 -9.21 17.99 -11.65
C LYS A 133 -10.43 17.06 -11.77
N THR A 134 -10.62 16.39 -12.91
CA THR A 134 -11.75 15.45 -13.10
C THR A 134 -11.40 13.99 -12.75
N ALA A 135 -10.14 13.71 -12.39
CA ALA A 135 -9.72 12.38 -12.00
C ALA A 135 -10.54 11.87 -10.79
N THR A 136 -11.02 10.62 -10.87
CA THR A 136 -11.66 9.95 -9.73
C THR A 136 -10.64 9.61 -8.64
N PHE A 137 -9.46 9.17 -9.06
CA PHE A 137 -8.35 8.85 -8.17
C PHE A 137 -7.08 9.44 -8.79
N GLY A 138 -6.40 10.32 -8.05
CA GLY A 138 -5.23 11.03 -8.55
C GLY A 138 -4.23 11.29 -7.44
N LYS A 139 -2.95 11.42 -7.81
CA LYS A 139 -1.92 11.96 -6.94
C LYS A 139 -1.66 13.39 -7.36
N ASP A 140 -1.94 14.34 -6.48
CA ASP A 140 -1.57 15.72 -6.75
C ASP A 140 -0.13 15.94 -6.32
N THR A 141 0.73 16.13 -7.31
CA THR A 141 2.03 16.75 -7.05
C THR A 141 1.78 18.24 -7.13
N GLN A 142 1.89 18.92 -5.99
CA GLN A 142 1.80 20.37 -5.91
C GLN A 142 2.95 20.99 -6.73
N THR A 143 2.84 21.00 -8.05
CA THR A 143 3.65 21.83 -8.92
C THR A 143 3.14 23.25 -8.71
N PRO A 144 3.97 24.20 -8.25
CA PRO A 144 3.60 25.59 -8.36
C PRO A 144 3.33 25.83 -9.84
N PHE A 145 2.06 26.05 -10.17
CA PHE A 145 1.69 26.55 -11.49
C PHE A 145 2.40 27.89 -11.59
N LEU A 146 3.55 27.91 -12.28
CA LEU A 146 4.00 29.16 -12.87
C LEU A 146 2.82 29.59 -13.75
N PRO A 147 2.17 30.72 -13.45
CA PRO A 147 1.11 31.19 -14.31
C PRO A 147 1.74 31.28 -15.70
N LEU A 148 1.18 30.52 -16.65
CA LEU A 148 1.54 30.66 -18.05
C LEU A 148 1.43 32.15 -18.32
N LEU A 149 2.58 32.76 -18.68
CA LEU A 149 2.62 34.12 -19.15
C LEU A 149 1.45 34.25 -20.11
N LYS A 150 0.50 35.13 -19.77
CA LYS A 150 -0.45 35.60 -20.77
C LYS A 150 0.44 36.17 -21.85
N ASP A 151 0.56 35.47 -22.98
CA ASP A 151 1.15 36.03 -24.17
C ASP A 151 0.36 37.30 -24.44
N SER A 152 1.03 38.41 -24.16
CA SER A 152 0.58 39.76 -24.34
C SER A 152 0.68 40.05 -25.83
N ASP A 153 -0.24 39.51 -26.61
CA ASP A 153 -0.36 39.89 -28.01
C ASP A 153 -1.76 40.43 -28.29
N SER A 154 -1.75 41.76 -28.43
CA SER A 154 -2.54 42.61 -29.35
C SER A 154 -4.06 42.62 -29.24
#